data_AF-A0A0Q4JF72-F1
#
_entry.id   AF-A0A0Q4JF72-F1
#
_cell.length_a   1.000
_cell.length_b   1.000
_cell.length_c   1.000
_cell.angle_alpha   90.00
_cell.angle_beta   90.00
_cell.angle_gamma   90.00
#
_symmetry.space_group_name_H-M   'P 1'
#
loop_
_entity.id
_entity.type
_entity.pdbx_description
1 polymer ?
#
loop_
_entity_poly.entity_id
_entity_poly.type
_entity_poly.pdbx_seq_one_letter_code
_entity_poly.pdbx_strand_id
1 'polypeptide(L)'
;MPALPEELVETERLAPIVGKPSGELVSIDKGVLAEIAERLAQAAGAIERGNNRAGGVRKLWTCVDAIMRTGVTPAGCATAPR
;
A
#
# COMPACT_ATOMS: atom_id res chain seq x y z
N MET A 1 -0.78 11.90 22.23
CA MET A 1 -1.65 10.87 21.62
C MET A 1 -0.79 9.61 21.45
N PRO A 2 -1.32 8.38 21.64
CA PRO A 2 -0.50 7.17 21.52
C PRO A 2 0.07 7.03 20.11
N ALA A 3 1.24 6.41 19.98
CA ALA A 3 1.82 6.11 18.68
C ALA A 3 0.95 5.09 17.92
N LEU A 4 0.86 5.25 16.60
CA LEU A 4 0.21 4.26 15.75
C LEU A 4 1.06 2.98 15.63
N PRO A 5 0.43 1.80 15.61
CA PRO A 5 1.07 0.56 15.19
C PRO A 5 1.74 0.72 13.82
N GLU A 6 2.93 0.16 13.67
CA GLU A 6 3.76 0.30 12.46
C GLU A 6 3.05 -0.31 11.24
N GLU A 7 2.30 -1.39 11.44
CA GLU A 7 1.55 -2.09 10.40
C GLU A 7 0.41 -1.24 9.80
N LEU A 8 -0.03 -0.19 10.51
CA LEU A 8 -1.08 0.71 10.05
C LEU A 8 -0.55 1.91 9.27
N VAL A 9 0.76 2.15 9.30
CA VAL A 9 1.37 3.31 8.66
C VAL A 9 2.45 2.93 7.68
N GLU A 10 3.11 1.79 7.79
CA GLU A 10 4.16 1.41 6.86
C GLU A 10 3.60 1.10 5.47
N THR A 11 4.33 1.56 4.45
CA THR A 11 3.99 1.29 3.05
C THR A 11 4.98 0.29 2.51
N GLU A 12 4.50 -0.81 1.96
CA GLU A 12 5.32 -1.83 1.31
C GLU A 12 5.68 -1.43 -0.13
N ARG A 13 6.84 -1.87 -0.62
CA ARG A 13 7.22 -1.69 -2.02
C ARG A 13 7.63 -3.02 -2.62
N LEU A 14 7.08 -3.32 -3.80
CA LEU A 14 7.58 -4.39 -4.63
C LEU A 14 8.90 -3.96 -5.27
N ALA A 15 9.91 -4.83 -5.17
CA ALA A 15 11.11 -4.68 -5.96
C ALA A 15 10.72 -4.74 -7.46
N PRO A 16 11.17 -3.78 -8.30
CA PRO A 16 10.97 -3.88 -9.73
C PRO A 16 11.54 -5.20 -10.24
N ILE A 17 10.75 -5.94 -11.01
CA ILE A 17 11.25 -7.11 -11.73
C ILE A 17 12.11 -6.57 -12.87
N VAL A 18 13.38 -6.33 -12.60
CA VAL A 18 14.39 -6.12 -13.63
C VAL A 18 14.73 -7.50 -14.14
N GLY A 19 13.94 -8.00 -15.10
CA GLY A 19 14.21 -9.27 -15.74
C GLY A 19 15.65 -9.27 -16.25
N LYS A 20 16.45 -10.28 -15.88
CA LYS A 20 17.75 -10.45 -16.53
C LYS A 20 17.48 -10.70 -18.02
N PRO A 21 18.20 -10.03 -18.93
CA PRO A 21 17.99 -10.17 -20.37
C PRO A 21 18.34 -11.59 -20.88
N SER A 22 18.91 -12.44 -20.03
CA SER A 22 19.25 -13.83 -20.32
C SER A 22 19.15 -14.71 -19.09
N GLY A 23 18.90 -16.01 -19.34
CA GLY A 23 18.76 -17.06 -18.34
C GLY A 23 18.55 -18.43 -19.00
N GLU A 24 18.48 -19.48 -18.19
CA GLU A 24 18.14 -20.83 -18.65
C GLU A 24 16.67 -20.88 -19.07
N LEU A 25 16.39 -21.41 -20.27
CA LEU A 25 15.03 -21.59 -20.75
C LEU A 25 14.42 -22.83 -20.09
N VAL A 26 13.28 -22.63 -19.43
CA VAL A 26 12.50 -23.70 -18.84
C VAL A 26 11.13 -23.80 -19.51
N SER A 27 10.68 -25.02 -19.77
CA SER A 27 9.31 -25.27 -20.23
C SER A 27 8.37 -25.31 -19.03
N ILE A 28 7.27 -24.57 -19.12
CA ILE A 28 6.23 -24.54 -18.10
C ILE A 28 4.87 -24.82 -18.75
N ASP A 29 4.01 -25.53 -18.03
CA ASP A 29 2.62 -25.66 -18.45
C ASP A 29 1.93 -24.28 -18.51
N LYS A 30 1.10 -24.07 -19.54
CA LYS A 30 0.45 -22.76 -19.75
C LYS A 30 -0.54 -22.41 -18.63
N GLY A 31 -1.25 -23.39 -18.07
CA GLY A 31 -2.18 -23.19 -16.97
C GLY A 31 -1.43 -22.78 -15.70
N VAL A 32 -0.31 -23.45 -15.41
CA VAL A 32 0.56 -23.10 -14.29
C VAL A 32 1.12 -21.68 -14.45
N LEU A 33 1.59 -21.30 -15.64
CA LEU A 33 2.06 -19.94 -15.91
C LEU A 33 0.97 -18.89 -15.69
N ALA A 34 -0.26 -19.17 -16.15
CA ALA A 34 -1.40 -18.28 -15.95
C ALA A 34 -1.73 -18.11 -14.47
N GLU A 35 -1.74 -19.19 -13.69
CA GLU A 35 -1.97 -19.14 -12.25
C GLU A 35 -0.89 -18.30 -11.53
N ILE A 36 0.38 -18.47 -11.89
CA ILE A 36 1.47 -17.66 -11.32
C ILE A 36 1.25 -16.17 -11.64
N ALA A 37 0.95 -15.84 -12.89
CA ALA A 37 0.70 -14.46 -13.29
C ALA A 37 -0.50 -13.85 -12.54
N GLU A 38 -1.58 -14.60 -12.37
CA GLU A 38 -2.76 -14.16 -11.64
C GLU A 38 -2.45 -13.91 -10.16
N ARG A 39 -1.78 -14.85 -9.49
CA ARG A 39 -1.38 -14.70 -8.09
C ARG A 39 -0.45 -13.50 -7.87
N LEU A 40 0.47 -13.25 -8.81
CA LEU A 40 1.32 -12.05 -8.77
C LEU A 40 0.51 -10.76 -8.88
N ALA A 41 -0.46 -10.72 -9.80
CA ALA A 41 -1.35 -9.57 -9.94
C ALA A 41 -2.20 -9.33 -8.68
N GLN A 42 -2.73 -10.40 -8.08
CA GLN A 42 -3.49 -10.33 -6.82
C GLN A 42 -2.64 -9.81 -5.66
N ALA A 43 -1.39 -10.29 -5.54
CA ALA A 43 -0.45 -9.83 -4.53
C ALA A 43 -0.09 -8.34 -4.71
N ALA A 44 0.20 -7.92 -5.94
CA ALA A 44 0.48 -6.51 -6.24
C ALA A 44 -0.72 -5.60 -5.89
N GLY A 45 -1.93 -6.01 -6.25
CA GLY A 45 -3.14 -5.26 -5.89
C GLY A 45 -3.39 -5.23 -4.37
N ALA A 46 -3.04 -6.28 -3.64
CA ALA A 46 -3.16 -6.31 -2.18
C ALA A 46 -2.21 -5.28 -1.52
N ILE A 47 -0.97 -5.19 -2.01
CA ILE A 47 0.04 -4.22 -1.56
C ILE A 47 -0.43 -2.79 -1.85
N GLU A 48 -0.94 -2.52 -3.05
CA GLU A 48 -1.46 -1.20 -3.40
C GLU A 48 -2.60 -0.76 -2.45
N ARG A 49 -3.56 -1.65 -2.20
CA ARG A 49 -4.65 -1.40 -1.24
C ARG A 49 -4.12 -1.20 0.19
N GLY A 50 -3.11 -1.97 0.60
CA GLY A 50 -2.40 -1.79 1.87
C GLY A 50 -1.81 -0.39 2.00
N ASN A 51 -1.04 0.03 1.00
CA ASN A 51 -0.38 1.34 0.97
C ASN A 51 -1.36 2.52 0.96
N ASN A 52 -2.47 2.39 0.23
CA ASN A 52 -3.53 3.41 0.23
C ASN A 52 -4.16 3.55 1.62
N ARG A 53 -4.39 2.44 2.33
CA ARG A 53 -4.86 2.47 3.72
C ARG A 53 -3.84 3.13 4.65
N ALA A 54 -2.57 2.74 4.54
CA ALA A 54 -1.50 3.33 5.34
C ALA A 54 -1.36 4.84 5.14
N GLY A 55 -1.42 5.31 3.88
CA GLY A 55 -1.44 6.73 3.55
C GLY A 55 -2.67 7.45 4.12
N GLY A 56 -3.84 6.84 4.05
CA GLY A 56 -5.08 7.36 4.64
C GLY A 56 -5.00 7.49 6.16
N VAL A 57 -4.50 6.46 6.85
CA VAL A 57 -4.31 6.47 8.31
C VAL A 57 -3.33 7.56 8.74
N ARG A 58 -2.19 7.68 8.06
CA ARG A 58 -1.22 8.77 8.32
C ARG A 58 -1.88 10.15 8.18
N LYS A 59 -2.64 10.37 7.10
CA LYS A 59 -3.35 11.64 6.88
C LYS A 59 -4.38 11.93 7.97
N LEU A 60 -5.19 10.92 8.33
CA LEU A 60 -6.17 11.04 9.42
C LEU A 60 -5.48 11.42 10.73
N TRP A 61 -4.41 10.72 11.10
CA TRP A 61 -3.72 10.97 12.37
C TRP A 61 -3.02 12.31 12.44
N THR A 62 -2.45 12.79 11.34
CA THR A 62 -1.93 14.16 11.24
C THR A 62 -3.04 15.18 11.52
N CYS A 63 -4.24 14.96 10.97
CA CYS A 63 -5.38 15.84 11.20
C CYS A 63 -5.88 15.79 12.65
N VAL A 64 -5.96 14.60 13.25
CA VAL A 64 -6.38 14.46 14.65
C VAL A 64 -5.36 15.11 15.59
N ASP A 65 -4.06 14.91 15.38
CA ASP A 65 -3.02 15.56 16.20
C ASP A 65 -3.10 17.08 16.10
N ALA A 66 -3.28 17.63 14.89
CA ALA A 66 -3.42 19.06 14.70
C ALA A 66 -4.65 19.64 15.42
N ILE A 67 -5.80 18.95 15.35
CA ILE A 67 -7.02 19.36 16.08
C ILE A 67 -6.79 19.30 17.59
N MET A 68 -6.19 18.23 18.10
CA MET A 68 -5.94 18.06 19.53
C MET A 68 -4.97 19.11 20.08
N ARG A 69 -4.01 19.59 19.27
CA ARG A 69 -3.02 20.60 19.68
C ARG A 69 -3.54 22.03 19.58
N THR A 70 -4.36 22.33 18.57
CA THR A 70 -4.75 23.72 18.24
C THR A 70 -6.21 24.02 18.56
N GLY A 71 -7.04 22.99 18.76
CA GLY A 71 -8.49 23.12 18.88
C GLY A 71 -9.20 23.47 17.57
N VAL A 72 -8.47 23.56 16.45
CA VAL A 72 -9.00 24.01 15.15
C VAL A 72 -8.75 22.94 14.09
N THR A 73 -9.71 22.71 13.21
CA THR A 73 -9.57 21.79 12.06
C THR A 73 -8.79 22.47 10.93
N PRO A 74 -7.59 21.96 10.54
CA PRO A 74 -6.81 22.55 9.45
C PRO A 74 -7.48 22.40 8.08
N ALA A 75 -7.21 23.35 7.18
CA ALA A 75 -7.62 23.24 5.77
C ALA A 75 -6.97 22.00 5.13
N GLY A 76 -7.79 21.11 4.55
CA GLY A 76 -7.34 19.82 3.98
C GLY A 76 -7.60 18.60 4.87
N CYS A 77 -8.05 18.81 6.11
CA CYS A 77 -8.56 17.77 7.02
C CYS A 77 -10.09 17.61 6.96
N ALA A 78 -10.75 18.25 5.99
CA ALA A 78 -12.19 18.13 5.79
C ALA A 78 -12.59 16.68 5.48
N THR A 79 -13.69 16.25 6.08
CA THR A 79 -14.24 14.89 5.99
C THR A 79 -14.36 14.44 4.55
N ALA A 80 -13.81 13.27 4.22
CA ALA A 80 -14.12 12.57 2.99
C ALA A 80 -15.65 12.45 2.84
N PRO A 81 -16.23 12.65 1.65
CA PRO A 81 -17.65 12.40 1.44
C PRO A 81 -17.97 10.94 1.79
N ARG A 82 -19.10 10.73 2.47
CA ARG A 82 -19.62 9.41 2.84
C ARG A 82 -19.97 8.61 1.59
#